data_AF-A0A0Q7VD70-F1
#
_entry.id   AF-A0A0Q7VD70-F1
#
_cell.length_a   1.000
_cell.length_b   1.000
_cell.length_c   1.000
_cell.angle_alpha   90.00
_cell.angle_beta   90.00
_cell.angle_gamma   90.00
#
_symmetry.space_group_name_H-M   'P 1'
#
loop_
_entity.id
_entity.type
_entity.pdbx_description
1 polymer ?
#
loop_
_entity_poly.entity_id
_entity_poly.type
_entity_poly.pdbx_seq_one_letter_code
_entity_poly.pdbx_strand_id
1 'polypeptide(L)'
;MSDQSRPHGHSFTRVPRAGDGATAAEISLIKVNDSLDAISTLLDHAVSGGREAFVRDSPAYASGSMAVIRAAALFETEEFEAHLGDVADEVRRALITMRNIAAHSGCRSMNDDLFWQTLIVDLPTHLESWRAAARNRLTD
;
A
#
# COMPACT_ATOMS: atom_id res chain seq x y z
N MET A 1 -21.48 -42.85 14.85
CA MET A 1 -21.14 -41.60 15.55
C MET A 1 -19.79 -41.16 15.02
N SER A 2 -19.79 -40.24 14.05
CA SER A 2 -18.57 -39.65 13.52
C SER A 2 -18.71 -38.13 13.62
N ASP A 3 -17.85 -37.57 14.45
CA ASP A 3 -17.75 -36.17 14.83
C ASP A 3 -17.21 -35.35 13.64
N GLN A 4 -18.01 -34.41 13.12
CA GLN A 4 -17.57 -33.43 12.14
C GLN A 4 -16.91 -32.26 12.89
N SER A 5 -15.58 -32.27 12.97
CA SER A 5 -14.81 -31.09 13.34
C SER A 5 -15.03 -29.99 12.29
N ARG A 6 -15.83 -28.98 12.63
CA ARG A 6 -15.95 -27.73 11.87
C ARG A 6 -14.61 -26.98 11.93
N PRO A 7 -14.11 -26.41 10.82
CA PRO A 7 -12.96 -25.53 10.87
C PRO A 7 -13.32 -24.28 11.69
N HIS A 8 -12.51 -24.00 12.71
CA HIS A 8 -12.61 -22.78 13.51
C HIS A 8 -12.40 -21.58 12.59
N GLY A 9 -13.48 -20.85 12.30
CA GLY A 9 -13.37 -19.56 11.63
C GLY A 9 -12.53 -18.64 12.52
N HIS A 10 -11.42 -18.13 11.97
CA HIS A 10 -10.70 -17.03 12.61
C HIS A 10 -11.69 -15.88 12.77
N SER A 11 -12.10 -15.61 14.00
CA SER A 11 -12.96 -14.48 14.30
C SER A 11 -12.23 -13.23 13.88
N PHE A 12 -12.78 -12.51 12.90
CA PHE A 12 -12.32 -11.18 12.53
C PHE A 12 -12.38 -10.29 13.76
N THR A 13 -11.23 -10.11 14.43
CA THR A 13 -11.11 -9.20 15.55
C THR A 13 -10.93 -7.82 14.97
N ARG A 14 -11.97 -7.01 15.09
CA ARG A 14 -11.94 -5.60 14.70
C ARG A 14 -10.80 -4.94 15.47
N VAL A 15 -9.85 -4.34 14.75
CA VAL A 15 -8.82 -3.47 15.34
C VAL A 15 -9.54 -2.41 16.20
N PRO A 16 -9.07 -2.13 17.43
CA PRO A 16 -9.64 -1.06 18.25
C PRO A 16 -9.73 0.20 17.40
N ARG A 17 -10.93 0.73 17.19
CA ARG A 17 -11.07 2.07 16.63
C ARG A 17 -10.44 3.03 17.65
N ALA A 18 -9.86 4.11 17.14
CA ALA A 18 -9.39 5.23 17.94
C ALA A 18 -10.39 5.50 19.08
N GLY A 19 -9.87 5.69 20.30
CA GLY A 19 -10.68 5.69 21.53
C GLY A 19 -11.89 6.62 21.46
N ASP A 20 -12.90 6.36 22.28
CA ASP A 20 -14.10 7.21 22.42
C ASP A 20 -13.66 8.66 22.72
N GLY A 21 -13.49 9.48 21.69
CA GLY A 21 -12.92 10.84 21.80
C GLY A 21 -11.96 11.25 20.68
N ALA A 22 -11.48 10.32 19.85
CA ALA A 22 -10.59 10.67 18.74
C ALA A 22 -11.32 11.49 17.65
N THR A 23 -10.67 12.56 17.22
CA THR A 23 -11.10 13.42 16.12
C THR A 23 -11.03 12.67 14.79
N ALA A 24 -11.79 13.16 13.80
CA ALA A 24 -11.73 12.63 12.44
C ALA A 24 -10.31 12.71 11.83
N ALA A 25 -9.55 13.75 12.18
CA ALA A 25 -8.16 13.94 11.74
C ALA A 25 -7.21 12.89 12.34
N GLU A 26 -7.34 12.58 13.63
CA GLU A 26 -6.54 11.52 14.28
C GLU A 26 -6.87 10.14 13.70
N ILE A 27 -8.15 9.87 13.44
CA ILE A 27 -8.59 8.63 12.79
C ILE A 27 -8.00 8.52 11.38
N SER A 28 -8.04 9.59 10.58
CA SER A 28 -7.45 9.62 9.25
C SER A 28 -5.96 9.34 9.28
N LEU A 29 -5.25 10.00 10.20
CA LEU A 29 -3.82 9.83 10.37
C LEU A 29 -3.42 8.40 10.75
N ILE A 30 -4.21 7.73 11.60
CA ILE A 30 -4.02 6.29 11.90
C ILE A 30 -4.19 5.47 10.62
N LYS A 31 -5.26 5.69 9.84
CA LYS A 31 -5.51 4.95 8.59
C LYS A 31 -4.41 5.17 7.55
N VAL A 32 -3.88 6.39 7.44
CA VAL A 32 -2.76 6.71 6.55
C VAL A 32 -1.52 5.92 6.95
N ASN A 33 -1.15 5.94 8.24
CA ASN A 33 0.00 5.20 8.73
C ASN A 33 -0.17 3.68 8.52
N ASP A 34 -1.32 3.11 8.87
CA ASP A 34 -1.65 1.70 8.61
C ASP A 34 -1.52 1.35 7.12
N SER A 35 -1.91 2.28 6.24
CA SER A 35 -1.79 2.10 4.80
C SER A 35 -0.33 2.14 4.33
N LEU A 36 0.48 3.08 4.83
CA LEU A 36 1.92 3.18 4.52
C LEU A 36 2.68 1.92 4.97
N ASP A 37 2.37 1.39 6.15
CA ASP A 37 2.99 0.18 6.68
C ASP A 37 2.60 -1.07 5.89
N ALA A 38 1.34 -1.17 5.49
CA ALA A 38 0.91 -2.28 4.67
C ALA A 38 1.49 -2.21 3.24
N ILE A 39 1.67 -1.01 2.67
CA ILE A 39 2.40 -0.86 1.39
C ILE A 39 3.85 -1.31 1.56
N SER A 40 4.52 -0.92 2.65
CA SER A 40 5.92 -1.33 2.89
C SER A 40 6.05 -2.85 3.06
N THR A 41 5.13 -3.48 3.80
CA THR A 41 5.09 -4.94 3.94
C THR A 41 4.94 -5.64 2.59
N LEU A 42 4.09 -5.11 1.71
CA LEU A 42 3.91 -5.65 0.36
C LEU A 42 5.16 -5.47 -0.50
N LEU A 43 5.87 -4.34 -0.35
CA LEU A 43 7.14 -4.10 -1.04
C LEU A 43 8.21 -5.07 -0.58
N ASP A 44 8.39 -5.24 0.73
CA ASP A 44 9.37 -6.17 1.29
C ASP A 44 9.13 -7.59 0.77
N HIS A 45 7.87 -8.03 0.75
CA HIS A 45 7.52 -9.32 0.16
C HIS A 45 7.82 -9.39 -1.34
N ALA A 46 7.47 -8.35 -2.10
CA ALA A 46 7.69 -8.29 -3.55
C ALA A 46 9.17 -8.34 -3.94
N VAL A 47 10.06 -7.76 -3.14
CA VAL A 47 11.49 -7.65 -3.47
C VAL A 47 12.36 -8.70 -2.79
N SER A 48 11.83 -9.45 -1.81
CA SER A 48 12.55 -10.43 -0.99
C SER A 48 13.33 -11.48 -1.80
N GLY A 49 12.77 -11.95 -2.91
CA GLY A 49 13.39 -12.94 -3.80
C GLY A 49 14.31 -12.36 -4.88
N GLY A 50 14.47 -11.03 -4.92
CA GLY A 50 15.23 -10.34 -5.97
C GLY A 50 14.52 -10.32 -7.33
N ARG A 51 15.20 -9.74 -8.33
CA ARG A 51 14.64 -9.52 -9.67
C ARG A 51 14.22 -10.80 -10.38
N GLU A 52 14.95 -11.89 -10.15
CA GLU A 52 14.73 -13.19 -10.80
C GLU A 52 13.43 -13.86 -10.33
N ALA A 53 13.06 -13.68 -9.06
CA ALA A 53 11.80 -14.18 -8.52
C ALA A 53 10.58 -13.32 -8.93
N PHE A 54 10.82 -12.12 -9.44
CA PHE A 54 9.78 -11.16 -9.83
C PHE A 54 9.25 -11.42 -11.25
N VAL A 55 8.36 -12.41 -11.36
CA VAL A 55 7.71 -12.84 -12.62
C VAL A 55 6.19 -12.70 -12.55
N ARG A 56 5.50 -12.41 -13.66
CA ARG A 56 4.11 -11.92 -13.69
C ARG A 56 3.05 -12.76 -12.95
N ASP A 57 3.26 -14.07 -12.86
CA ASP A 57 2.33 -14.98 -12.17
C ASP A 57 2.84 -15.40 -10.77
N SER A 58 3.90 -14.75 -10.28
CA SER A 58 4.46 -15.04 -8.96
C SER A 58 3.73 -14.28 -7.85
N PRO A 59 3.77 -14.81 -6.60
CA PRO A 59 3.35 -14.07 -5.41
C PRO A 59 4.08 -12.73 -5.26
N ALA A 60 5.36 -12.65 -5.63
CA ALA A 60 6.15 -11.42 -5.57
C ALA A 60 5.56 -10.32 -6.47
N TYR A 61 5.18 -10.67 -7.70
CA TYR A 61 4.58 -9.74 -8.65
C TYR A 61 3.17 -9.30 -8.22
N ALA A 62 2.38 -10.23 -7.65
CA ALA A 62 1.09 -9.89 -7.06
C ALA A 62 1.24 -8.90 -5.90
N SER A 63 2.23 -9.10 -5.02
CA SER A 63 2.52 -8.16 -3.93
C SER A 63 2.99 -6.80 -4.41
N GLY A 64 3.88 -6.75 -5.41
CA GLY A 64 4.30 -5.48 -6.01
C GLY A 64 3.13 -4.74 -6.67
N SER A 65 2.25 -5.49 -7.34
CA SER A 65 1.03 -4.92 -7.94
C SER A 65 0.12 -4.33 -6.89
N MET A 66 -0.08 -5.06 -5.78
CA MET A 66 -0.89 -4.58 -4.67
C MET A 66 -0.25 -3.36 -3.96
N ALA A 67 1.09 -3.32 -3.84
CA ALA A 67 1.80 -2.18 -3.28
C ALA A 67 1.51 -0.89 -4.07
N VAL A 68 1.61 -0.95 -5.41
CA VAL A 68 1.31 0.20 -6.27
C VAL A 68 -0.18 0.54 -6.29
N ILE A 69 -1.06 -0.44 -6.30
CA ILE A 69 -2.51 -0.21 -6.21
C ILE A 69 -2.84 0.58 -4.92
N ARG A 70 -2.28 0.15 -3.79
CA ARG A 70 -2.48 0.83 -2.50
C ARG A 70 -1.80 2.17 -2.42
N ALA A 71 -0.62 2.34 -3.02
CA ALA A 71 0.07 3.63 -3.09
C ALA A 71 -0.75 4.66 -3.89
N ALA A 72 -1.33 4.27 -5.03
CA ALA A 72 -2.22 5.15 -5.79
C ALA A 72 -3.49 5.52 -5.00
N ALA A 73 -4.06 4.55 -4.26
CA ALA A 73 -5.25 4.77 -3.44
C ALA A 73 -5.04 5.82 -2.33
N LEU A 74 -3.80 6.07 -1.91
CA LEU A 74 -3.47 7.16 -0.97
C LEU A 74 -3.87 8.53 -1.53
N PHE A 75 -3.82 8.71 -2.85
CA PHE A 75 -4.13 9.95 -3.55
C PHE A 75 -5.57 10.03 -4.06
N GLU A 76 -6.32 8.93 -3.98
CA GLU A 76 -7.72 8.86 -4.40
C GLU A 76 -8.67 9.06 -3.21
N THR A 77 -8.12 9.11 -2.00
CA THR A 77 -8.84 9.31 -0.76
C THR A 77 -8.57 10.72 -0.24
N GLU A 78 -9.55 11.63 -0.38
CA GLU A 78 -9.43 13.03 0.08
C GLU A 78 -9.01 13.14 1.55
N GLU A 79 -9.47 12.20 2.39
CA GLU A 79 -9.12 12.09 3.82
C GLU A 79 -7.59 12.02 4.03
N PHE A 80 -6.86 11.42 3.10
CA PHE A 80 -5.43 11.12 3.22
C PHE A 80 -4.53 12.23 2.66
N GLU A 81 -5.01 13.00 1.67
CA GLU A 81 -4.19 14.02 1.01
C GLU A 81 -3.59 15.03 1.99
N ALA A 82 -4.34 15.41 3.03
CA ALA A 82 -3.89 16.35 4.06
C ALA A 82 -2.63 15.86 4.83
N HIS A 83 -2.37 14.56 4.86
CA HIS A 83 -1.31 13.92 5.63
C HIS A 83 -0.05 13.58 4.81
N LEU A 84 -0.13 13.58 3.48
CA LEU A 84 0.96 13.12 2.61
C LEU A 84 1.97 14.21 2.23
N GLY A 85 1.72 15.46 2.63
CA GLY A 85 2.55 16.61 2.29
C GLY A 85 2.37 17.05 0.84
N ASP A 86 3.34 17.83 0.33
CA ASP A 86 3.35 18.24 -1.08
C ASP A 86 3.95 17.12 -1.94
N VAL A 87 3.08 16.43 -2.69
CA VAL A 87 3.46 15.32 -3.57
C VAL A 87 3.38 15.79 -5.01
N ALA A 88 4.50 15.71 -5.72
CA ALA A 88 4.57 16.12 -7.12
C ALA A 88 3.52 15.40 -7.99
N ASP A 89 2.84 16.17 -8.85
CA ASP A 89 1.80 15.65 -9.75
C ASP A 89 2.30 14.56 -10.70
N GLU A 90 3.59 14.57 -11.06
CA GLU A 90 4.19 13.46 -11.82
C GLU A 90 4.11 12.14 -11.06
N VAL A 91 4.44 12.14 -9.75
CA VAL A 91 4.44 10.93 -8.91
C VAL A 91 3.03 10.37 -8.78
N ARG A 92 2.05 11.24 -8.50
CA ARG A 92 0.63 10.86 -8.45
C ARG A 92 0.18 10.21 -9.75
N ARG A 93 0.45 10.86 -10.90
CA ARG A 93 0.07 10.36 -12.23
C ARG A 93 0.77 9.05 -12.59
N ALA A 94 2.04 8.89 -12.22
CA ALA A 94 2.78 7.66 -12.46
C ALA A 94 2.16 6.48 -11.70
N LEU A 95 1.86 6.65 -10.41
CA LEU A 95 1.25 5.61 -9.59
C LEU A 95 -0.17 5.26 -10.04
N ILE A 96 -1.00 6.24 -10.39
CA ILE A 96 -2.34 5.99 -10.95
C ILE A 96 -2.25 5.21 -12.26
N THR A 97 -1.32 5.57 -13.14
CA THR A 97 -1.07 4.86 -14.40
C THR A 97 -0.70 3.40 -14.15
N MET A 98 0.27 3.14 -13.27
CA MET A 98 0.70 1.77 -12.96
C MET A 98 -0.42 0.98 -12.27
N ARG A 99 -1.18 1.61 -11.34
CA ARG A 99 -2.38 1.01 -10.73
C ARG A 99 -3.40 0.62 -11.77
N ASN A 100 -3.68 1.47 -12.75
CA ASN A 100 -4.63 1.19 -13.82
C ASN A 100 -4.20 -0.02 -14.66
N ILE A 101 -2.91 -0.12 -14.98
CA ILE A 101 -2.34 -1.28 -15.68
C ILE A 101 -2.47 -2.55 -14.84
N ALA A 102 -2.09 -2.47 -13.56
CA ALA A 102 -2.12 -3.61 -12.63
C ALA A 102 -3.56 -4.13 -12.42
N ALA A 103 -4.51 -3.22 -12.17
CA ALA A 103 -5.89 -3.56 -11.83
C ALA A 103 -6.74 -4.01 -13.03
N HIS A 104 -6.50 -3.46 -14.24
CA HIS A 104 -7.41 -3.67 -15.38
C HIS A 104 -6.80 -4.45 -16.55
N SER A 105 -5.48 -4.36 -16.75
CA SER A 105 -4.81 -5.01 -17.90
C SER A 105 -4.20 -6.36 -17.55
N GLY A 106 -4.46 -6.89 -16.36
CA GLY A 106 -3.86 -8.13 -15.85
C GLY A 106 -2.34 -8.10 -15.90
N CYS A 107 -1.74 -6.91 -15.68
CA CYS A 107 -0.32 -6.64 -15.79
C CYS A 107 0.33 -6.98 -17.15
N ARG A 108 -0.41 -7.36 -18.20
CA ARG A 108 0.16 -7.74 -19.51
C ARG A 108 0.86 -6.60 -20.23
N SER A 109 0.42 -5.37 -20.00
CA SER A 109 1.03 -4.16 -20.55
C SER A 109 2.07 -3.51 -19.62
N MET A 110 2.34 -4.10 -18.45
CA MET A 110 3.33 -3.56 -17.52
C MET A 110 4.74 -3.73 -18.11
N ASN A 111 5.57 -2.70 -18.03
CA ASN A 111 7.01 -2.83 -18.28
C ASN A 111 7.65 -3.35 -16.99
N ASP A 112 8.13 -4.60 -17.01
CA ASP A 112 8.59 -5.28 -15.80
C ASP A 112 9.87 -4.67 -15.20
N ASP A 113 10.74 -4.08 -16.03
CA ASP A 113 11.97 -3.44 -15.56
C ASP A 113 11.68 -2.08 -14.93
N LEU A 114 10.82 -1.28 -15.56
CA LEU A 114 10.32 -0.04 -14.97
C LEU A 114 9.56 -0.31 -13.67
N PHE A 115 8.75 -1.36 -13.68
CA PHE A 115 7.97 -1.73 -12.49
C PHE A 115 8.89 -2.17 -11.36
N TRP A 116 9.87 -3.04 -11.65
CA TRP A 116 10.88 -3.43 -10.68
C TRP A 116 11.62 -2.22 -10.10
N GLN A 117 12.13 -1.33 -10.97
CA GLN A 117 12.79 -0.10 -10.57
C GLN A 117 11.93 0.75 -9.63
N THR A 118 10.63 0.86 -9.94
CA THR A 118 9.67 1.58 -9.09
C THR A 118 9.59 0.95 -7.70
N LEU A 119 9.56 -0.38 -7.60
CA LEU A 119 9.42 -1.09 -6.33
C LEU A 119 10.70 -1.02 -5.47
N ILE A 120 11.89 -1.00 -6.08
CA ILE A 120 13.15 -1.03 -5.33
C ILE A 120 13.78 0.35 -5.07
N VAL A 121 13.39 1.39 -5.82
CA VAL A 121 13.99 2.74 -5.71
C VAL A 121 12.94 3.81 -5.46
N ASP A 122 11.98 3.95 -6.39
CA ASP A 122 11.12 5.15 -6.39
C ASP A 122 10.10 5.12 -5.26
N LEU A 123 9.31 4.04 -5.16
CA LEU A 123 8.24 3.93 -4.18
C LEU A 123 8.76 3.90 -2.72
N PRO A 124 9.86 3.19 -2.37
CA PRO A 124 10.44 3.30 -1.03
C PRO A 124 10.82 4.73 -0.65
N THR A 125 11.41 5.50 -1.57
CA THR A 125 11.80 6.90 -1.34
C THR A 125 10.58 7.78 -1.08
N HIS A 126 9.52 7.57 -1.84
CA HIS A 126 8.27 8.30 -1.64
C HIS A 126 7.57 7.93 -0.32
N LEU A 127 7.55 6.66 0.06
CA LEU A 127 6.98 6.21 1.33
C LEU A 127 7.66 6.85 2.53
N GLU A 128 8.99 6.99 2.51
CA GLU A 128 9.70 7.68 3.60
C GLU A 128 9.30 9.15 3.68
N SER A 129 9.17 9.81 2.53
CA SER A 129 8.75 11.21 2.46
C SER A 129 7.32 11.40 2.99
N TRP A 130 6.38 10.53 2.60
CA TRP A 130 4.99 10.58 3.08
C TRP A 130 4.88 10.25 4.56
N ARG A 131 5.69 9.32 5.09
CA ARG A 131 5.79 9.05 6.53
C ARG A 131 6.30 10.25 7.31
N ALA A 132 7.32 10.94 6.80
CA ALA A 132 7.84 12.14 7.43
C ALA A 132 6.76 13.23 7.48
N ALA A 133 6.03 13.43 6.38
CA ALA A 133 4.91 14.37 6.32
C ALA A 133 3.80 14.01 7.33
N ALA A 134 3.38 12.75 7.38
CA ALA A 134 2.35 12.28 8.30
C ALA A 134 2.78 12.45 9.77
N ARG A 135 4.06 12.21 10.09
CA ARG A 135 4.60 12.37 11.45
C ARG A 135 4.61 13.82 11.91
N ASN A 136 4.94 14.76 11.02
CA ASN A 136 4.92 16.20 11.35
C ASN A 136 3.50 16.68 11.71
N ARG A 137 2.46 16.01 11.21
CA ARG A 137 1.05 16.28 11.60
C ARG A 137 0.67 15.81 13.01
N LEU A 138 1.49 15.00 13.68
CA LEU A 138 1.29 14.62 15.08
C LEU A 138 1.86 15.67 16.05
N THR A 139 2.73 16.57 15.57
CA THR A 139 3.46 17.53 16.40
C THR A 139 2.93 18.96 16.30
N ASP A 140 2.02 19.22 15.34
CA ASP A 140 1.31 20.49 15.14
C ASP A 140 -0.04 20.49 15.88
#